data_AF-A0A6J7PPC3-F1
#
_entry.id   AF-A0A6J7PPC3-F1
#
_cell.length_a   1.000
_cell.length_b   1.000
_cell.length_c   1.000
_cell.angle_alpha   90.00
_cell.angle_beta   90.00
_cell.angle_gamma   90.00
#
_symmetry.space_group_name_H-M   'P 1'
#
loop_
_entity.id
_entity.type
_entity.pdbx_description
1 polymer ?
#
loop_
_entity_poly.entity_id
_entity_poly.type
_entity_poly.pdbx_seq_one_letter_code
_entity_poly.pdbx_strand_id
1 'polypeptide(L)' 'MVLAHVTGEALNLIEALAGRIADEILQRFALAQSVSVTVHKPFAPLSAQVSDIAVTVESKR' A
#
# COMPACT_ATOMS: atom_id res chain seq x y z
N MET A 1 -6.97 -10.53 3.85
CA MET A 1 -6.53 -9.88 2.59
C MET A 1 -5.43 -8.88 2.89
N VAL A 2 -5.73 -7.63 3.26
CA VAL A 2 -4.70 -6.58 3.45
C VAL A 2 -3.59 -6.97 4.44
N LEU A 3 -3.95 -7.50 5.62
CA LEU A 3 -2.96 -7.92 6.62
C LEU A 3 -1.95 -8.96 6.07
N ALA A 4 -2.40 -9.84 5.18
CA ALA A 4 -1.54 -10.87 4.60
C ALA A 4 -0.48 -10.27 3.66
N HIS A 5 -0.77 -9.14 3.00
CA HIS A 5 0.24 -8.40 2.23
C HIS A 5 1.24 -7.69 3.14
N VAL A 6 0.78 -7.13 4.25
CA VAL A 6 1.63 -6.37 5.19
C VAL A 6 2.59 -7.30 5.97
N THR A 7 2.10 -8.47 6.39
CA THR A 7 2.91 -9.45 7.16
C THR A 7 3.51 -10.55 6.29
N GLY A 8 3.33 -10.47 4.97
CA GLY A 8 3.75 -11.48 4.01
C GLY A 8 5.20 -11.31 3.59
N GLU A 9 5.46 -11.60 2.32
CA GLU A 9 6.77 -11.40 1.70
C GLU A 9 7.19 -9.92 1.80
N ALA A 10 8.39 -9.69 2.33
CA ALA A 10 8.95 -8.35 2.43
C ALA A 10 9.19 -7.76 1.03
N LEU A 11 8.73 -6.54 0.81
CA LEU A 11 8.93 -5.80 -0.43
C LEU A 11 9.98 -4.70 -0.24
N ASN A 12 10.72 -4.41 -1.30
CA ASN A 12 11.73 -3.35 -1.29
C ASN A 12 11.10 -1.94 -1.28
N LEU A 13 9.86 -1.80 -1.76
CA LEU A 13 9.16 -0.53 -1.94
C LEU A 13 7.75 -0.58 -1.34
N ILE A 14 7.33 0.48 -0.66
CA ILE A 14 5.99 0.60 -0.06
C ILE A 14 4.91 0.87 -1.12
N GLU A 15 5.31 1.43 -2.26
CA GLU A 15 4.54 1.57 -3.50
C GLU A 15 4.08 0.21 -4.01
N ALA A 16 4.97 -0.78 -4.02
CA ALA A 16 4.66 -2.13 -4.48
C ALA A 16 3.65 -2.82 -3.57
N LEU A 17 3.73 -2.57 -2.25
CA LEU A 17 2.73 -3.05 -1.29
C LEU A 17 1.37 -2.41 -1.54
N ALA A 18 1.33 -1.08 -1.66
CA ALA A 18 0.09 -0.33 -1.92
C ALA A 18 -0.58 -0.77 -3.24
N GLY A 19 0.21 -0.94 -4.30
CA GLY A 19 -0.27 -1.41 -5.61
C GLY A 19 -0.85 -2.83 -5.56
N ARG A 20 -0.15 -3.79 -4.93
CA ARG A 20 -0.66 -5.17 -4.77
C ARG A 20 -1.99 -5.23 -4.02
N ILE A 21 -2.13 -4.42 -2.97
CA ILE A 21 -3.38 -4.32 -2.22
C ILE A 21 -4.49 -3.74 -3.09
N ALA A 22 -4.22 -2.67 -3.84
CA ALA A 22 -5.20 -2.04 -4.72
C ALA A 22 -5.67 -2.99 -5.83
N ASP A 23 -4.74 -3.71 -6.45
CA ASP A 23 -5.02 -4.65 -7.53
C ASP A 23 -5.85 -5.85 -7.02
N GLU A 24 -5.51 -6.43 -5.87
CA GLU A 24 -6.30 -7.52 -5.30
C GLU A 24 -7.74 -7.05 -4.97
N ILE A 25 -7.90 -5.84 -4.43
CA ILE A 25 -9.23 -5.29 -4.14
C ILE A 25 -10.03 -5.14 -5.44
N LEU A 26 -9.45 -4.54 -6.48
CA LEU A 26 -10.14 -4.35 -7.76
C LEU A 26 -10.48 -5.68 -8.45
N GLN A 27 -9.65 -6.71 -8.31
CA GLN A 27 -9.94 -8.05 -8.84
C GLN A 27 -11.02 -8.78 -8.05
N ARG A 28 -10.98 -8.69 -6.71
CA ARG A 28 -11.89 -9.42 -5.83
C ARG A 28 -13.28 -8.77 -5.76
N PHE A 29 -13.37 -7.46 -5.90
CA PHE A 29 -14.62 -6.72 -5.80
C PHE A 29 -15.04 -6.15 -7.16
N ALA A 30 -15.85 -6.93 -7.88
CA ALA A 30 -16.39 -6.56 -9.20
C ALA A 30 -17.15 -5.21 -9.23
N LEU A 31 -17.66 -4.73 -8.09
CA LEU A 31 -18.39 -3.46 -8.00
C LEU A 31 -17.48 -2.24 -7.76
N ALA A 32 -16.23 -2.45 -7.33
CA ALA A 32 -15.29 -1.36 -7.12
C ALA A 32 -14.79 -0.81 -8.46
N GLN A 33 -14.95 0.50 -8.68
CA GLN A 33 -14.49 1.21 -9.88
C GLN A 33 -13.11 1.86 -9.67
N SER A 34 -12.82 2.25 -8.43
CA SER A 34 -11.55 2.82 -8.01
C SER A 34 -11.23 2.42 -6.59
N VAL A 35 -9.94 2.39 -6.28
CA VAL A 35 -9.42 2.09 -4.94
C VAL A 35 -8.26 3.06 -4.69
N SER A 36 -8.22 3.63 -3.48
CA SER A 36 -7.10 4.42 -3.00
C SER A 36 -6.51 3.74 -1.77
N VAL A 37 -5.21 3.45 -1.80
CA VAL A 37 -4.48 2.76 -0.73
C VAL A 37 -3.35 3.66 -0.25
N THR A 38 -3.35 3.97 1.05
CA THR A 38 -2.26 4.71 1.70
C THR A 38 -1.50 3.79 2.65
N VAL A 39 -0.18 3.70 2.49
CA VAL A 39 0.72 2.93 3.35
C VAL A 39 1.59 3.89 4.15
N HIS A 40 1.44 3.89 5.46
CA HIS A 40 2.23 4.70 6.40
C HIS A 40 3.44 3.93 6.91
N LYS A 41 4.60 4.57 6.92
CA LYS A 41 5.87 4.08 7.46
C LYS A 41 6.47 5.12 8.42
N PRO A 42 5.92 5.22 9.65
CA PRO A 42 6.34 6.22 10.62
C PRO A 42 7.76 6.01 11.18
N PHE A 43 8.25 4.78 11.15
CA PHE A 43 9.56 4.41 11.72
C PHE A 43 10.63 4.18 10.66
N ALA A 44 10.62 4.94 9.56
CA ALA A 44 11.67 4.82 8.55
C ALA A 44 13.02 5.27 9.15
N PRO A 45 14.08 4.42 9.12
CA PRO A 45 15.39 4.78 9.62
C PRO A 45 16.07 5.71 8.60
N LEU A 46 15.68 6.97 8.60
CA LEU A 46 16.24 8.01 7.75
C LEU A 46 16.98 9.02 8.63
N SER A 47 18.05 9.58 8.07
CA SER A 47 18.87 10.60 8.74
C SER A 47 18.11 11.91 9.01
N ALA A 48 16.97 12.11 8.34
CA ALA A 48 16.09 13.25 8.52
C ALA A 48 15.06 12.98 9.64
N GLN A 49 14.76 14.00 10.45
CA GLN A 49 13.66 13.93 11.42
C GLN A 49 12.33 13.96 10.68
N VAL A 50 11.81 12.78 10.36
CA VAL A 50 10.48 12.63 9.76
C VAL A 50 9.65 11.74 10.67
N SER A 51 8.48 12.24 11.07
CA SER A 51 7.57 11.52 11.97
C SER A 51 6.69 10.51 11.23
N ASP A 52 6.43 10.75 9.94
CA ASP A 52 5.70 9.83 9.09
C ASP A 52 6.03 10.00 7.61
N ILE A 53 6.13 8.87 6.91
CA ILE A 53 6.26 8.83 5.46
C ILE A 53 5.17 7.92 4.96
N ALA A 54 4.37 8.42 4.02
CA ALA A 54 3.29 7.65 3.44
C ALA A 54 3.32 7.73 1.93
N VAL A 55 2.90 6.65 1.29
CA VAL A 55 2.64 6.60 -0.14
C VAL A 55 1.16 6.29 -0.34
N THR A 56 0.54 7.02 -1.26
CA THR A 56 -0.83 6.77 -1.72
C THR A 56 -0.82 6.32 -3.17
N VAL A 57 -1.46 5.19 -3.45
CA VAL A 57 -1.69 4.68 -4.80
C VAL A 57 -3.18 4.72 -5.09
N GLU A 58 -3.55 5.33 -6.20
CA GLU A 58 -4.92 5.30 -6.73
C GLU A 58 -4.95 4.38 -7.97
N SER A 59 -5.73 3.32 -7.90
CA SER A 59 -5.96 2.40 -9.02
C SER A 59 -7.43 2.47 -9.44
N LYS A 60 -7.66 2.42 -10.74
CA LYS A 60 -9.00 2.41 -11.36
C LYS A 60 -9.08 1.23 -12.32
N ARG A 61 -10.30 0.72 -12.51
CA ARG A 61 -10.55 -0.33 -13.49
C ARG A 61 -10.65 0.24 -14.90
#